data_AF-A0A975KQC9-F1
#
_entry.id   AF-A0A975KQC9-F1
#
_cell.length_a   1.000
_cell.length_b   1.000
_cell.length_c   1.000
_cell.angle_alpha   90.00
_cell.angle_beta   90.00
_cell.angle_gamma   90.00
#
_symmetry.space_group_name_H-M   'P 1'
#
loop_
_entity.id
_entity.type
_entity.pdbx_description
1 polymer ?
#
loop_
_entity_poly.entity_id
_entity_poly.type
_entity_poly.pdbx_seq_one_letter_code
_entity_poly.pdbx_strand_id
1 'polypeptide(L)'
;MKVRDSGLFGLSLLLLVIIMLSVYARFSNGGNDAGTLLQENNREVSVEEANDYLASYHKEVGFYKNLGERLREKGYEHSILGIMDDEDDIRIEITLTNKEANEQERVEVKRIFEETAVKYKLDPKIFKVEVSRDENPNG
;
A
#
# COMPACT_ATOMS: atom_id res chain seq x y z
N MET A 1 55.94 -32.09 -25.51
CA MET A 1 55.40 -30.74 -25.73
C MET A 1 53.93 -30.84 -26.12
N LYS A 2 53.00 -30.52 -25.21
CA LYS A 2 51.68 -29.93 -25.50
C LYS A 2 50.96 -29.66 -24.18
N VAL A 3 51.08 -28.44 -23.69
CA VAL A 3 50.17 -27.89 -22.67
C VAL A 3 49.01 -27.29 -23.46
N ARG A 4 47.78 -27.73 -23.21
CA ARG A 4 46.59 -27.13 -23.84
C ARG A 4 45.36 -27.26 -22.97
N ASP A 5 45.39 -26.57 -21.84
CA ASP A 5 44.21 -26.23 -21.04
C ASP A 5 44.22 -24.73 -20.75
N SER A 6 43.88 -23.93 -21.76
CA SER A 6 43.75 -22.47 -21.64
C SER A 6 42.33 -21.95 -21.93
N GLY A 7 41.33 -22.84 -21.99
CA GLY A 7 39.92 -22.45 -22.21
C GLY A 7 39.09 -22.23 -20.93
N LEU A 8 39.46 -22.85 -19.80
CA LEU A 8 38.62 -22.83 -18.59
C LEU A 8 38.93 -21.64 -17.66
N PHE A 9 40.17 -21.14 -17.68
CA PHE A 9 40.60 -20.04 -16.81
C PHE A 9 40.03 -18.68 -17.23
N GLY A 10 39.74 -18.47 -18.52
CA GLY A 10 39.18 -17.21 -19.02
C GLY A 10 37.74 -16.97 -18.58
N LEU A 11 36.90 -18.02 -18.57
CA LEU A 11 35.51 -17.94 -18.12
C LEU A 11 35.40 -17.70 -16.60
N SER A 12 36.29 -18.32 -15.82
CA SER A 12 36.36 -18.12 -14.36
C SER A 12 36.73 -16.67 -14.02
N LEU A 13 37.68 -16.08 -14.75
CA LEU A 13 38.06 -14.68 -14.57
C LEU A 13 36.90 -13.73 -14.91
N LEU A 14 36.13 -14.02 -15.97
CA LEU A 14 35.01 -13.20 -16.39
C LEU A 14 33.85 -13.21 -15.37
N LEU A 15 33.59 -14.36 -14.74
CA LEU A 15 32.62 -14.47 -13.64
C LEU A 15 33.03 -13.68 -12.39
N LEU A 16 34.31 -13.70 -12.03
CA LEU A 16 34.83 -12.92 -10.90
C LEU A 16 34.67 -11.40 -11.11
N VAL A 17 34.87 -10.93 -12.34
CA VAL A 17 34.68 -9.51 -12.68
C VAL A 17 33.21 -9.10 -12.61
N ILE A 18 32.28 -9.96 -13.06
CA ILE A 18 30.83 -9.69 -12.97
C ILE A 18 30.38 -9.60 -11.51
N ILE A 19 30.87 -10.50 -10.65
CA ILE A 19 30.54 -10.48 -9.20
C ILE A 19 31.10 -9.21 -8.55
N MET A 20 32.36 -8.84 -8.85
CA MET A 20 32.95 -7.59 -8.33
C MET A 20 32.19 -6.35 -8.80
N LEU A 21 31.75 -6.28 -10.06
CA LEU A 21 30.92 -5.18 -10.57
C LEU A 21 29.54 -5.14 -9.87
N SER A 22 28.96 -6.31 -9.59
CA SER A 22 27.67 -6.42 -8.88
C SER A 22 27.77 -5.97 -7.43
N VAL A 23 28.87 -6.31 -6.73
CA VAL A 23 29.16 -5.85 -5.38
C VAL A 23 29.48 -4.35 -5.38
N TYR A 24 30.28 -3.86 -6.33
CA TYR A 24 30.61 -2.45 -6.47
C TYR A 24 29.36 -1.60 -6.76
N ALA A 25 28.45 -2.06 -7.62
CA ALA A 25 27.17 -1.39 -7.86
C ALA A 25 26.31 -1.31 -6.59
N ARG A 26 26.27 -2.38 -5.78
CA ARG A 26 25.54 -2.38 -4.49
C ARG A 26 26.19 -1.47 -3.45
N PHE A 27 27.52 -1.39 -3.43
CA PHE A 27 28.26 -0.59 -2.45
C PHE A 27 28.35 0.89 -2.85
N SER A 28 28.43 1.19 -4.15
CA SER A 28 28.42 2.55 -4.69
C SER A 28 27.03 3.19 -4.67
N ASN A 29 25.96 2.40 -4.58
CA ASN A 29 24.59 2.89 -4.42
C ASN A 29 24.16 2.90 -2.94
N GLY A 30 25.13 3.03 -2.03
CA GLY A 30 24.93 3.15 -0.58
C GLY A 30 24.20 4.43 -0.20
N GLY A 31 22.87 4.38 -0.31
CA GLY A 31 21.93 5.33 0.25
C GLY A 31 20.73 4.59 0.81
N ASN A 32 20.96 3.98 1.96
CA ASN A 32 20.01 3.68 3.04
C ASN A 32 18.87 2.66 2.81
N ASP A 33 18.60 1.94 3.90
CA ASP A 33 17.30 1.39 4.32
C ASP A 33 17.09 -0.13 4.19
N ALA A 34 17.38 -0.79 5.32
CA ALA A 34 16.50 -1.74 6.00
C ALA A 34 15.77 -2.78 5.12
N GLY A 35 16.53 -3.69 4.52
CA GLY A 35 16.01 -4.96 4.07
C GLY A 35 16.02 -5.99 5.20
N THR A 36 14.89 -6.19 5.88
CA THR A 36 14.60 -7.48 6.49
C THR A 36 13.13 -7.80 6.27
N LEU A 37 12.90 -9.02 5.77
CA LEU A 37 11.63 -9.69 5.49
C LEU A 37 10.98 -9.40 4.12
N LEU A 38 11.64 -9.83 3.05
CA LEU A 38 10.91 -10.55 2.00
C LEU A 38 11.38 -12.01 2.01
N GLN A 39 10.58 -12.82 2.69
CA GLN A 39 10.59 -14.27 2.53
C GLN A 39 10.05 -14.55 1.12
N GLU A 40 10.93 -14.87 0.17
CA GLU A 40 10.55 -15.44 -1.13
C GLU A 40 9.79 -16.75 -0.90
N ASN A 41 8.46 -16.70 -0.97
CA ASN A 41 7.64 -17.89 -1.18
C ASN A 41 7.40 -18.03 -2.68
N ASN A 42 8.10 -18.96 -3.33
CA ASN A 42 7.81 -19.44 -4.69
C ASN A 42 6.50 -20.26 -4.68
N ARG A 43 5.36 -19.61 -4.45
CA ARG A 43 4.05 -20.13 -4.86
C ARG A 43 3.75 -19.50 -6.22
N GLU A 44 3.54 -20.35 -7.22
CA GLU A 44 3.02 -19.94 -8.51
C GLU A 44 1.59 -19.40 -8.27
N VAL A 45 1.48 -18.07 -8.12
CA VAL A 45 0.18 -17.40 -7.95
C VAL A 45 -0.64 -17.67 -9.21
N SER A 46 -1.79 -18.30 -9.06
CA SER A 46 -2.66 -18.57 -10.19
C SER A 46 -3.16 -17.24 -10.80
N VAL A 47 -3.42 -17.22 -12.10
CA VAL A 47 -3.99 -16.05 -12.78
C VAL A 47 -5.33 -15.63 -12.16
N GLU A 48 -6.07 -16.60 -11.59
CA GLU A 48 -7.31 -16.37 -10.85
C GLU A 48 -7.06 -15.60 -9.55
N GLU A 49 -6.12 -16.04 -8.71
CA GLU A 49 -5.74 -15.33 -7.47
C GLU A 49 -5.19 -13.92 -7.75
N ALA A 50 -4.41 -13.76 -8.82
CA ALA A 50 -3.91 -12.44 -9.23
C ALA A 50 -5.06 -11.53 -9.70
N ASN A 51 -6.03 -12.06 -10.44
CA ASN A 51 -7.19 -11.30 -10.89
C ASN A 51 -8.12 -10.93 -9.73
N ASP A 52 -8.31 -11.81 -8.76
CA ASP A 52 -9.10 -11.55 -7.57
C ASP A 52 -8.46 -10.48 -6.68
N TYR A 53 -7.13 -10.53 -6.51
CA TYR A 53 -6.37 -9.49 -5.83
C TYR A 53 -6.45 -8.14 -6.56
N LEU A 54 -6.33 -8.14 -7.89
CA LEU A 54 -6.47 -6.92 -8.68
C LEU A 54 -7.91 -6.37 -8.60
N ALA A 55 -8.92 -7.24 -8.59
CA ALA A 55 -10.31 -6.86 -8.48
C ALA A 55 -10.64 -6.30 -7.08
N SER A 56 -10.13 -6.89 -6.00
CA SER A 56 -10.28 -6.36 -4.65
C SER A 56 -9.57 -5.03 -4.48
N TYR A 57 -8.34 -4.91 -4.98
CA TYR A 57 -7.56 -3.68 -4.97
C TYR A 57 -8.26 -2.56 -5.77
N HIS A 58 -8.74 -2.85 -6.98
CA HIS A 58 -9.50 -1.88 -7.78
C HIS A 58 -10.81 -1.46 -7.11
N LYS A 59 -11.47 -2.39 -6.41
CA LYS A 59 -12.70 -2.12 -5.65
C LYS A 59 -12.40 -1.21 -4.45
N GLU A 60 -11.30 -1.43 -3.74
CA GLU A 60 -10.83 -0.59 -2.64
C GLU A 60 -10.41 0.81 -3.10
N VAL A 61 -9.58 0.90 -4.14
CA VAL A 61 -9.19 2.19 -4.75
C VAL A 61 -10.42 2.95 -5.25
N GLY A 62 -11.37 2.23 -5.87
CA GLY A 62 -12.65 2.79 -6.29
C GLY A 62 -13.51 3.27 -5.12
N PHE A 63 -13.56 2.51 -4.03
CA PHE A 63 -14.32 2.84 -2.83
C PHE A 63 -13.81 4.14 -2.18
N TYR A 64 -12.52 4.22 -1.87
CA TYR A 64 -11.94 5.41 -1.23
C TYR A 64 -12.03 6.64 -2.13
N LYS A 65 -11.83 6.47 -3.45
CA LYS A 65 -12.02 7.56 -4.40
C LYS A 65 -13.46 8.10 -4.37
N ASN A 66 -14.45 7.22 -4.45
CA ASN A 66 -15.85 7.65 -4.48
C ASN A 66 -16.30 8.23 -3.13
N LEU A 67 -15.85 7.66 -2.02
CA LEU A 67 -16.06 8.23 -0.69
C LEU A 67 -15.53 9.65 -0.62
N GLY A 68 -14.28 9.87 -1.07
CA GLY A 68 -13.69 11.20 -1.05
C GLY A 68 -14.38 12.20 -1.98
N GLU A 69 -14.88 11.77 -3.15
CA GLU A 69 -15.68 12.63 -4.02
C GLU A 69 -16.96 13.10 -3.33
N ARG A 70 -17.70 12.18 -2.69
CA ARG A 70 -18.95 12.51 -1.99
C ARG A 70 -18.74 13.43 -0.78
N LEU A 71 -17.62 13.27 -0.07
CA LEU A 71 -17.25 14.18 1.02
C LEU A 71 -16.94 15.58 0.48
N ARG A 72 -16.20 15.70 -0.63
CA ARG A 72 -15.94 17.00 -1.28
C ARG A 72 -17.21 17.69 -1.78
N GLU A 73 -18.15 16.95 -2.35
CA GLU A 73 -19.46 17.49 -2.78
C GLU A 73 -20.26 18.15 -1.64
N LYS A 74 -19.99 17.73 -0.40
CA LYS A 74 -20.58 18.28 0.82
C LYS A 74 -19.70 19.36 1.48
N GLY A 75 -18.62 19.76 0.81
CA GLY A 75 -17.70 20.79 1.30
C GLY A 75 -16.78 20.31 2.42
N TYR A 76 -16.49 19.02 2.52
CA TYR A 76 -15.50 18.47 3.45
C TYR A 76 -14.15 18.28 2.74
N GLU A 77 -13.14 19.03 3.16
CA GLU A 77 -11.75 18.68 2.87
C GLU A 77 -11.28 17.67 3.91
N HIS A 78 -10.58 16.63 3.46
CA HIS A 78 -10.34 15.47 4.29
C HIS A 78 -9.12 14.64 3.89
N SER A 79 -8.63 13.88 4.85
CA SER A 79 -7.75 12.72 4.67
C SER A 79 -8.51 11.45 5.08
N ILE A 80 -8.21 10.31 4.44
CA ILE A 80 -8.79 9.01 4.77
C ILE A 80 -7.65 8.03 4.97
N LEU A 81 -7.62 7.37 6.12
CA LEU A 81 -6.68 6.32 6.46
C LEU A 81 -7.45 5.03 6.79
N GLY A 82 -7.12 3.94 6.10
CA GLY A 82 -7.59 2.60 6.43
C GLY A 82 -6.51 1.83 7.16
N ILE A 83 -6.84 1.27 8.32
CA ILE A 83 -5.97 0.45 9.15
C ILE A 83 -6.65 -0.90 9.34
N MET A 84 -5.93 -1.98 9.05
CA MET A 84 -6.33 -3.34 9.42
C MET A 84 -5.52 -3.70 10.66
N ASP A 85 -6.21 -3.99 11.77
CA ASP A 85 -5.56 -4.44 13.01
C ASP A 85 -5.36 -5.97 12.98
N ASP A 86 -4.49 -6.47 13.86
CA ASP A 86 -4.12 -7.90 13.96
C ASP A 86 -5.31 -8.81 14.36
N GLU A 87 -6.42 -8.22 14.84
CA GLU A 87 -7.67 -8.91 15.20
C GLU A 87 -8.73 -8.93 14.07
N ASP A 88 -8.33 -8.67 12.81
CA ASP A 88 -9.23 -8.54 11.64
C ASP A 88 -10.22 -7.36 11.73
N ASP A 89 -10.06 -6.47 12.71
CA ASP A 89 -10.83 -5.24 12.83
C ASP A 89 -10.35 -4.19 11.82
N ILE A 90 -11.25 -3.74 10.94
CA ILE A 90 -10.94 -2.70 9.94
C ILE A 90 -11.32 -1.34 10.51
N ARG A 91 -10.34 -0.51 10.83
CA ARG A 91 -10.54 0.88 11.26
C ARG A 91 -10.38 1.84 10.10
N ILE A 92 -11.33 2.74 9.94
CA ILE A 92 -11.26 3.84 8.98
C ILE A 92 -11.25 5.15 9.74
N GLU A 93 -10.16 5.91 9.61
CA GLU A 93 -10.05 7.27 10.13
C GLU A 93 -10.30 8.28 9.00
N ILE A 94 -11.24 9.19 9.24
CA ILE A 94 -11.55 10.30 8.33
C ILE A 94 -11.27 11.60 9.08
N THR A 95 -10.20 12.27 8.69
CA THR A 95 -9.78 13.54 9.30
C THR A 95 -10.32 14.70 8.47
N LEU A 96 -11.11 15.58 9.06
CA LEU A 96 -11.58 16.81 8.42
C LEU A 96 -10.54 17.92 8.58
N THR A 97 -10.06 18.49 7.47
CA THR A 97 -8.96 19.46 7.46
C THR A 97 -9.45 20.91 7.38
N ASN A 98 -10.63 21.15 6.80
CA ASN A 98 -11.17 22.50 6.63
C ASN A 98 -12.17 22.94 7.71
N LYS A 99 -12.57 22.04 8.61
CA LYS A 99 -13.56 22.33 9.65
C LYS A 99 -13.45 21.38 10.84
N GLU A 100 -14.11 21.75 11.92
CA GLU A 100 -14.26 20.86 13.08
C GLU A 100 -15.19 19.68 12.78
N ALA A 101 -14.81 18.50 13.25
CA ALA A 101 -15.71 17.37 13.33
C ALA A 101 -16.60 17.53 14.58
N ASN A 102 -17.59 18.43 14.54
CA ASN A 102 -18.63 18.45 15.58
C ASN A 102 -19.59 17.26 15.40
N GLU A 103 -20.53 17.05 16.31
CA GLU A 103 -21.40 15.87 16.29
C GLU A 103 -22.23 15.73 15.00
N GLN A 104 -22.77 16.83 14.48
CA GLN A 104 -23.57 16.80 13.24
C GLN A 104 -22.70 16.36 12.06
N GLU A 105 -21.49 16.90 11.96
CA GLU A 105 -20.53 16.63 10.90
C GLU A 105 -20.05 15.17 10.99
N ARG A 106 -19.80 14.65 12.20
CA ARG A 106 -19.45 13.23 12.40
C ARG A 106 -20.57 12.32 11.93
N VAL A 107 -21.82 12.62 12.27
CA VAL A 107 -22.98 11.83 11.85
C VAL A 107 -23.15 11.88 10.33
N GLU A 108 -23.02 13.05 9.70
CA GLU A 108 -23.14 13.15 8.24
C GLU A 108 -22.02 12.38 7.52
N VAL A 109 -20.76 12.52 7.97
CA VAL A 109 -19.62 11.82 7.38
C VAL A 109 -19.77 10.31 7.51
N LYS A 110 -20.18 9.81 8.68
CA LYS A 110 -20.46 8.38 8.88
C LYS A 110 -21.58 7.87 7.97
N ARG A 111 -22.66 8.64 7.81
CA ARG A 111 -23.75 8.29 6.88
C ARG A 111 -23.23 8.20 5.42
N ILE A 112 -22.39 9.15 4.99
CA ILE A 112 -21.79 9.12 3.65
C ILE A 112 -20.90 7.87 3.47
N PHE A 113 -20.11 7.51 4.49
CA PHE A 113 -19.33 6.29 4.51
C PHE A 113 -20.21 5.05 4.32
N GLU A 114 -21.23 4.88 5.17
CA GLU A 114 -22.14 3.73 5.14
C GLU A 114 -22.84 3.56 3.78
N GLU A 115 -23.38 4.65 3.24
CA GLU A 115 -24.01 4.65 1.91
C GLU A 115 -23.02 4.25 0.80
N THR A 116 -21.76 4.67 0.92
CA THR A 116 -20.72 4.30 -0.04
C THR A 116 -20.34 2.83 0.10
N ALA A 117 -20.22 2.32 1.33
CA ALA A 117 -19.90 0.92 1.60
C ALA A 117 -20.98 0.00 1.01
N VAL A 118 -22.26 0.32 1.24
CA VAL A 118 -23.40 -0.42 0.67
C VAL A 118 -23.36 -0.41 -0.86
N LYS A 119 -23.08 0.74 -1.48
CA LYS A 119 -22.97 0.85 -2.96
C LYS A 119 -21.86 -0.05 -3.52
N TYR A 120 -20.77 -0.22 -2.79
CA TYR A 120 -19.67 -1.11 -3.16
C TYR A 120 -19.88 -2.56 -2.70
N LYS A 121 -21.07 -2.92 -2.17
CA LYS A 121 -21.36 -4.26 -1.62
C LYS A 121 -20.35 -4.66 -0.54
N LEU A 122 -20.00 -3.72 0.33
CA LEU A 122 -19.25 -3.95 1.56
C LEU A 122 -20.23 -3.91 2.73
N ASP A 123 -20.01 -4.73 3.75
CA ASP A 123 -20.80 -4.65 4.98
C ASP A 123 -20.25 -3.51 5.85
N PRO A 124 -20.97 -2.40 6.06
CA PRO A 124 -20.48 -1.29 6.87
C PRO A 124 -20.18 -1.69 8.32
N LYS A 125 -20.75 -2.79 8.83
CA LYS A 125 -20.59 -3.21 10.23
C LYS A 125 -19.20 -3.74 10.57
N ILE A 126 -18.42 -4.14 9.57
CA ILE A 126 -17.04 -4.62 9.78
C ILE A 126 -16.07 -3.45 9.95
N PHE A 127 -16.51 -2.22 9.66
CA PHE A 127 -15.67 -1.03 9.74
C PHE A 127 -15.94 -0.27 11.03
N LYS A 128 -14.89 0.00 11.78
CA LYS A 128 -14.91 0.99 12.85
C LYS A 128 -14.51 2.35 12.29
N VAL A 129 -15.49 3.23 12.11
CA VAL A 129 -15.28 4.56 11.53
C VAL A 129 -15.11 5.63 12.61
N GLU A 130 -13.94 6.26 12.60
CA GLU A 130 -13.58 7.40 13.45
C GLU A 130 -13.49 8.66 12.59
N VAL A 131 -14.09 9.76 13.05
CA VAL A 131 -14.09 11.05 12.35
C VAL A 131 -13.48 12.09 13.27
N SER A 132 -12.30 12.59 12.91
CA SER A 132 -11.47 13.50 13.69
C SER A 132 -11.34 14.85 12.99
N ARG A 133 -10.97 15.89 13.75
CA ARG A 133 -10.42 17.14 13.17
C ARG A 133 -8.92 16.92 13.00
N ASP A 134 -8.33 17.53 11.99
CA ASP A 134 -6.87 17.65 11.95
C ASP A 134 -6.38 18.38 13.22
N GLU A 135 -5.63 17.66 14.06
CA GLU A 135 -5.02 18.22 15.27
C GLU A 135 -3.78 19.05 14.95
N ASN A 136 -3.34 19.09 13.69
CA ASN A 136 -2.26 19.96 13.24
C ASN A 136 -2.80 21.20 12.48
N PRO A 137 -3.14 22.30 13.17
CA PRO A 137 -3.51 23.56 12.52
C PRO A 137 -2.34 24.25 11.78
N ASN A 138 -1.12 23.70 11.85
CA ASN A 138 0.09 24.25 11.25
C ASN A 138 0.77 23.20 10.35
N GLY A 139 0.29 23.07 9.13
CA GLY A 139 1.14 22.59 8.02
C GLY A 139 2.26 23.58 7.73
#